data_AF-A0A4Y2C9I6-F1
#
_entry.id   AF-A0A4Y2C9I6-F1
#
_cell.length_a   1.000
_cell.length_b   1.000
_cell.length_c   1.000
_cell.angle_alpha   90.00
_cell.angle_beta   90.00
_cell.angle_gamma   90.00
#
_symmetry.space_group_name_H-M   'P 1'
#
loop_
_entity.id
_entity.type
_entity.pdbx_description
1 polymer ?
#
loop_
_entity_poly.entity_id
_entity_poly.type
_entity_poly.pdbx_seq_one_letter_code
_entity_poly.pdbx_strand_id
1 'polypeptide(L)'
;MYSDFYRTLNILQKEKEEADSSKFDDIINAINKEEISLKNEEVVKDLKFVSSEVATFLETSTKNQTDCSDELNKDIHGLDSTLLVAQETNQKNMNVIITSLSEKVNSTKLCVEECYSPLKVTTSETINKISEFEQRKNSTTSQVKEKIRNIYFSSEKLVAEDLVKDIPTGKTPQRKTFVYPRDLVATSPLDRVLQRFRSQRAMDTDLAVHLPLENSFNESEESKVTTPEGIGSEVNSHNASFTSDDYDSTGCETDSNASSVSDISENGKNKENRRVKKSSRLPKKLPKFKGFAKPALPARKPLLSTNSDLDSSTI
;
A
#
# COMPACT_ATOMS: atom_id res chain seq x y z
N MET A 1 -3.52 40.29 -145.65
CA MET A 1 -2.25 39.65 -145.25
C MET A 1 -2.15 39.28 -143.76
N TYR A 2 -2.87 39.92 -142.82
CA TYR A 2 -2.88 39.46 -141.42
C TYR A 2 -3.81 38.24 -141.15
N SER A 3 -4.83 38.00 -141.97
CA SER A 3 -5.80 36.91 -141.76
C SER A 3 -5.25 35.50 -142.02
N ASP A 4 -4.32 35.34 -142.96
CA ASP A 4 -3.77 34.02 -143.29
C ASP A 4 -2.72 33.54 -142.27
N PHE A 5 -2.01 34.47 -141.64
CA PHE A 5 -1.02 34.16 -140.61
C PHE A 5 -1.66 33.60 -139.33
N TYR A 6 -2.79 34.18 -138.89
CA TYR A 6 -3.55 33.65 -137.74
C TYR A 6 -4.19 32.30 -138.03
N ARG A 7 -4.54 32.01 -139.29
CA ARG A 7 -5.08 30.71 -139.69
C ARG A 7 -4.01 29.61 -139.61
N THR A 8 -2.79 29.89 -140.06
CA THR A 8 -1.66 28.97 -139.93
C THR A 8 -1.20 28.79 -138.49
N LEU A 9 -1.27 29.84 -137.65
CA LEU A 9 -0.91 29.75 -136.23
C LEU A 9 -1.92 28.89 -135.45
N ASN A 10 -3.22 29.02 -135.73
CA ASN A 10 -4.25 28.17 -135.13
C ASN A 10 -4.14 26.70 -135.57
N ILE A 11 -3.72 26.43 -136.80
CA ILE A 11 -3.51 25.05 -137.28
C ILE A 11 -2.30 24.42 -136.56
N LEU A 12 -1.17 25.14 -136.45
CA LEU A 12 0.01 24.66 -135.73
C LEU A 12 -0.23 24.50 -134.23
N GLN A 13 -1.07 25.35 -133.63
CA GLN A 13 -1.44 25.23 -132.22
C GLN A 13 -2.37 24.03 -131.98
N LYS A 14 -3.30 23.77 -132.90
CA LYS A 14 -4.18 22.61 -132.85
C LYS A 14 -3.44 21.29 -133.08
N GLU A 15 -2.48 21.25 -134.01
CA GLU A 15 -1.63 20.07 -134.23
C GLU A 15 -0.71 19.79 -133.04
N LYS A 16 -0.23 20.84 -132.36
CA LYS A 16 0.55 20.68 -131.12
C LYS A 16 -0.32 20.17 -129.96
N GLU A 17 -1.54 20.67 -129.82
CA GLU A 17 -2.50 20.18 -128.83
C GLU A 17 -2.95 18.74 -129.11
N GLU A 18 -3.12 18.34 -130.38
CA GLU A 18 -3.41 16.94 -130.75
C GLU A 18 -2.21 16.01 -130.50
N ALA A 19 -0.98 16.46 -130.78
CA ALA A 19 0.23 15.68 -130.50
C ALA A 19 0.53 15.54 -129.00
N ASP A 20 0.25 16.57 -128.20
CA ASP A 20 0.41 16.52 -126.75
C ASP A 20 -0.75 15.75 -126.09
N SER A 21 -1.96 15.77 -126.65
CA SER A 21 -3.09 14.92 -126.24
C SER A 21 -2.80 13.44 -126.49
N SER A 22 -2.27 13.08 -127.66
CA SER A 22 -1.93 11.69 -128.00
C SER A 22 -0.85 11.12 -127.08
N LYS A 23 0.17 11.92 -126.71
CA LYS A 23 1.20 11.50 -125.74
C LYS A 23 0.62 11.33 -124.34
N PHE A 24 -0.36 12.16 -123.97
CA PHE A 24 -1.03 12.06 -122.68
C PHE A 24 -1.87 10.79 -122.59
N ASP A 25 -2.55 10.41 -123.68
CA ASP A 25 -3.31 9.15 -123.77
C ASP A 25 -2.38 7.92 -123.74
N ASP A 26 -1.21 7.98 -124.39
CA ASP A 26 -0.21 6.92 -124.30
C ASP A 26 0.38 6.80 -122.89
N ILE A 27 0.58 7.90 -122.17
CA ILE A 27 1.00 7.88 -120.75
C ILE A 27 -0.12 7.31 -119.86
N ILE A 28 -1.38 7.68 -120.09
CA ILE A 28 -2.53 7.17 -119.36
C ILE A 28 -2.74 5.67 -119.62
N ASN A 29 -2.45 5.20 -120.84
CA ASN A 29 -2.51 3.78 -121.21
C ASN A 29 -1.27 2.99 -120.74
N ALA A 30 -0.09 3.63 -120.67
CA ALA A 30 1.12 3.06 -120.07
C ALA A 30 1.06 2.97 -118.55
N ILE A 31 0.27 3.85 -117.90
CA ILE A 31 -0.14 3.67 -116.51
C ILE A 31 -1.09 2.46 -116.49
N ASN A 32 -0.52 1.30 -116.17
CA ASN A 32 -1.21 0.02 -116.08
C ASN A 32 -2.28 0.05 -114.97
N LYS A 33 -3.48 0.54 -115.30
CA LYS A 33 -4.60 0.73 -114.37
C LYS A 33 -4.96 -0.53 -113.60
N GLU A 34 -4.79 -1.69 -114.24
CA GLU A 34 -5.06 -2.99 -113.66
C GLU A 34 -4.07 -3.33 -112.53
N GLU A 35 -2.77 -3.07 -112.74
CA GLU A 35 -1.74 -3.26 -111.73
C GLU A 35 -1.93 -2.34 -110.51
N ILE A 36 -2.29 -1.08 -110.74
CA ILE A 36 -2.61 -0.14 -109.66
C ILE A 36 -3.86 -0.60 -108.90
N SER A 37 -4.88 -1.08 -109.61
CA SER A 37 -6.10 -1.60 -108.98
C SER A 37 -5.81 -2.82 -108.10
N LEU A 38 -4.98 -3.76 -108.57
CA LEU A 38 -4.59 -4.95 -107.80
C LEU A 38 -3.78 -4.57 -106.55
N LYS A 39 -2.79 -3.67 -106.68
CA LYS A 39 -2.01 -3.17 -105.53
C LYS A 39 -2.88 -2.46 -104.50
N ASN A 40 -3.85 -1.67 -104.95
CA ASN A 40 -4.81 -1.03 -104.05
C ASN A 40 -5.69 -2.05 -103.34
N GLU A 41 -6.12 -3.11 -104.02
CA GLU A 41 -6.90 -4.18 -103.40
C GLU A 41 -6.08 -4.95 -102.35
N GLU A 42 -4.80 -5.23 -102.63
CA GLU A 42 -3.86 -5.82 -101.69
C GLU A 42 -3.65 -4.93 -100.45
N VAL A 43 -3.39 -3.62 -100.64
CA VAL A 43 -3.29 -2.65 -99.53
C VAL A 43 -4.57 -2.60 -98.71
N VAL A 44 -5.76 -2.66 -99.34
CA VAL A 44 -7.03 -2.70 -98.61
C VAL A 44 -7.18 -4.00 -97.81
N LYS A 45 -6.73 -5.14 -98.33
CA LYS A 45 -6.71 -6.41 -97.60
C LYS A 45 -5.79 -6.34 -96.39
N ASP A 46 -4.58 -5.80 -96.56
CA ASP A 46 -3.62 -5.62 -95.47
C ASP A 46 -4.14 -4.66 -94.41
N LEU A 47 -4.74 -3.54 -94.81
CA LEU A 47 -5.35 -2.60 -93.87
C LEU A 47 -6.51 -3.23 -93.09
N LYS A 48 -7.34 -4.05 -93.75
CA LYS A 48 -8.42 -4.79 -93.07
C LYS A 48 -7.85 -5.82 -92.10
N PHE A 49 -6.78 -6.52 -92.49
CA PHE A 49 -6.09 -7.49 -91.64
C PHE A 49 -5.51 -6.81 -90.40
N VAL A 50 -4.70 -5.76 -90.57
CA VAL A 50 -4.12 -4.97 -89.48
C VAL A 50 -5.22 -4.37 -88.60
N SER A 51 -6.30 -3.85 -89.19
CA SER A 51 -7.44 -3.35 -88.42
C SER A 51 -8.10 -4.43 -87.56
N SER A 52 -8.22 -5.65 -88.08
CA SER A 52 -8.79 -6.78 -87.32
C SER A 52 -7.86 -7.22 -86.18
N GLU A 53 -6.54 -7.28 -86.44
CA GLU A 53 -5.54 -7.64 -85.43
C GLU A 53 -5.51 -6.60 -84.30
N VAL A 54 -5.49 -5.31 -84.64
CA VAL A 54 -5.57 -4.22 -83.67
C VAL A 54 -6.86 -4.29 -82.86
N ALA A 55 -8.01 -4.60 -83.49
CA ALA A 55 -9.27 -4.75 -82.77
C ALA A 55 -9.22 -5.91 -81.76
N THR A 56 -8.72 -7.08 -82.16
CA THR A 56 -8.57 -8.24 -81.25
C THR A 56 -7.59 -7.98 -80.11
N PHE A 57 -6.50 -7.25 -80.39
CA PHE A 57 -5.53 -6.84 -79.37
C PHE A 57 -6.15 -5.88 -78.37
N LEU A 58 -6.90 -4.86 -78.84
CA LEU A 58 -7.61 -3.93 -77.97
C LEU A 58 -8.66 -4.66 -77.12
N GLU A 59 -9.45 -5.56 -77.71
CA GLU A 59 -10.44 -6.35 -76.97
C GLU A 59 -9.77 -7.21 -75.87
N THR A 60 -8.70 -7.92 -76.22
CA THR A 60 -7.94 -8.72 -75.25
C THR A 60 -7.31 -7.86 -74.15
N SER A 61 -6.74 -6.71 -74.51
CA SER A 61 -6.15 -5.77 -73.55
C SER A 61 -7.21 -5.19 -72.60
N THR A 62 -8.38 -4.82 -73.12
CA THR A 62 -9.48 -4.30 -72.28
C THR A 62 -10.02 -5.37 -71.35
N LYS A 63 -10.19 -6.61 -71.82
CA LYS A 63 -10.59 -7.75 -70.99
C LYS A 63 -9.59 -8.03 -69.87
N ASN A 64 -8.30 -8.08 -70.19
CA ASN A 64 -7.28 -8.28 -69.16
C ASN A 64 -7.27 -7.15 -68.12
N GLN A 65 -7.55 -5.91 -68.55
CA GLN A 65 -7.66 -4.78 -67.64
C GLN A 65 -8.90 -4.89 -66.74
N THR A 66 -10.05 -5.33 -67.26
CA THR A 66 -11.26 -5.54 -66.45
C THR A 66 -11.07 -6.69 -65.46
N ASP A 67 -10.51 -7.82 -65.91
CA ASP A 67 -10.26 -8.99 -65.06
C ASP A 67 -9.29 -8.64 -63.91
N CYS A 68 -8.21 -7.91 -64.21
CA CYS A 68 -7.27 -7.42 -63.20
C CYS A 68 -7.92 -6.42 -62.24
N SER A 69 -8.79 -5.54 -62.73
CA SER A 69 -9.53 -4.61 -61.87
C SER A 69 -10.51 -5.34 -60.94
N ASP A 70 -11.17 -6.39 -61.42
CA ASP A 70 -12.13 -7.16 -60.63
C ASP A 70 -11.44 -7.98 -59.54
N GLU A 71 -10.28 -8.57 -59.84
CA GLU A 71 -9.45 -9.25 -58.83
C GLU A 71 -8.96 -8.28 -57.75
N LEU A 72 -8.49 -7.09 -58.14
CA LEU A 72 -8.07 -6.05 -57.19
C LEU A 72 -9.24 -5.56 -56.32
N ASN A 73 -10.43 -5.38 -56.90
CA ASN A 73 -11.63 -5.00 -56.15
C ASN A 73 -12.04 -6.08 -55.15
N LYS A 74 -11.91 -7.36 -55.52
CA LYS A 74 -12.18 -8.50 -54.64
C LYS A 74 -11.20 -8.54 -53.47
N ASP A 75 -9.92 -8.28 -53.71
CA ASP A 75 -8.90 -8.22 -52.66
C ASP A 75 -9.12 -7.03 -51.72
N ILE A 76 -9.46 -5.85 -52.25
CA ILE A 76 -9.84 -4.68 -51.43
C ILE A 76 -11.02 -5.02 -50.52
N HIS A 77 -12.08 -5.62 -51.07
CA HIS A 77 -13.23 -6.02 -50.28
C HIS A 77 -12.88 -7.09 -49.24
N GLY A 78 -11.98 -8.02 -49.58
CA GLY A 78 -11.43 -9.00 -48.64
C GLY A 78 -10.72 -8.31 -47.47
N LEU A 79 -9.83 -7.37 -47.75
CA LEU A 79 -9.12 -6.58 -46.75
C LEU A 79 -10.07 -5.79 -45.86
N ASP A 80 -11.07 -5.10 -46.44
CA ASP A 80 -12.07 -4.34 -45.67
C ASP A 80 -12.85 -5.24 -44.71
N SER A 81 -13.25 -6.43 -45.14
CA SER A 81 -13.95 -7.38 -44.28
C SER A 81 -13.08 -7.86 -43.11
N THR A 82 -11.79 -8.14 -43.35
CA THR A 82 -10.86 -8.55 -42.28
C THR A 82 -10.56 -7.42 -41.31
N LEU A 83 -10.47 -6.17 -41.82
CA LEU A 83 -10.28 -4.98 -41.01
C LEU A 83 -11.48 -4.74 -40.09
N LEU A 84 -12.70 -4.91 -40.61
CA LEU A 84 -13.93 -4.77 -39.83
C LEU A 84 -13.99 -5.81 -38.69
N VAL A 85 -13.69 -7.07 -38.98
CA VAL A 85 -13.63 -8.13 -37.96
C VAL A 85 -12.54 -7.85 -36.91
N ALA A 86 -11.37 -7.37 -37.33
CA ALA A 86 -10.31 -6.96 -36.40
C ALA A 86 -10.74 -5.77 -35.52
N GLN A 87 -11.47 -4.81 -36.06
CA GLN A 87 -12.00 -3.69 -35.30
C GLN A 87 -13.04 -4.14 -34.26
N GLU A 88 -13.99 -4.99 -34.66
CA GLU A 88 -15.01 -5.51 -33.75
C GLU A 88 -14.41 -6.36 -32.61
N THR A 89 -13.44 -7.21 -32.92
CA THR A 89 -12.74 -8.02 -31.92
C THR A 89 -11.94 -7.17 -30.95
N ASN A 90 -11.24 -6.14 -31.44
CA ASN A 90 -10.56 -5.16 -30.59
C ASN A 90 -11.54 -4.39 -29.70
N GLN A 91 -12.70 -3.99 -30.22
CA GLN A 91 -13.74 -3.31 -29.42
C GLN A 91 -14.29 -4.24 -28.32
N LYS A 92 -14.56 -5.51 -28.63
CA LYS A 92 -14.98 -6.52 -27.64
C LYS A 92 -13.91 -6.71 -26.56
N ASN A 93 -12.64 -6.83 -26.94
CA ASN A 93 -11.53 -6.99 -26.00
C ASN A 93 -11.38 -5.76 -25.09
N MET A 94 -11.47 -4.56 -25.64
CA MET A 94 -11.42 -3.32 -24.85
C MET A 94 -12.57 -3.24 -23.84
N ASN A 95 -13.78 -3.64 -24.23
CA ASN A 95 -14.92 -3.68 -23.31
C ASN A 95 -14.71 -4.67 -22.16
N VAL A 96 -14.17 -5.86 -22.42
CA VAL A 96 -13.84 -6.85 -21.38
C VAL A 96 -12.78 -6.32 -20.41
N ILE A 97 -11.78 -5.59 -20.90
CA ILE A 97 -10.77 -4.96 -20.05
C ILE A 97 -11.42 -3.89 -19.17
N ILE A 98 -12.29 -3.04 -19.73
CA ILE A 98 -12.99 -1.98 -18.99
C ILE A 98 -13.88 -2.57 -17.89
N THR A 99 -14.67 -3.61 -18.19
CA THR A 99 -15.55 -4.24 -17.19
C THR A 99 -14.72 -4.89 -16.07
N SER A 100 -13.67 -5.65 -16.41
CA SER A 100 -12.81 -6.29 -15.42
C SER A 100 -12.09 -5.27 -14.52
N LEU A 101 -11.63 -4.15 -15.08
CA LEU A 101 -11.03 -3.06 -14.30
C LEU A 101 -12.05 -2.41 -13.37
N SER A 102 -13.27 -2.15 -13.85
CA SER A 102 -14.36 -1.57 -13.05
C SER A 102 -14.72 -2.49 -11.87
N GLU A 103 -14.85 -3.79 -12.10
CA GLU A 103 -15.11 -4.79 -11.06
C GLU A 103 -14.01 -4.82 -10.00
N LYS A 104 -12.73 -4.82 -10.42
CA LYS A 104 -11.59 -4.76 -9.49
C LYS A 104 -11.58 -3.48 -8.67
N VAL A 105 -11.82 -2.33 -9.29
CA VAL A 105 -11.88 -1.04 -8.59
C VAL A 105 -13.00 -1.06 -7.54
N ASN A 106 -14.19 -1.54 -7.91
CA ASN A 106 -15.33 -1.63 -6.99
C ASN A 106 -15.05 -2.61 -5.83
N SER A 107 -14.45 -3.76 -6.12
CA SER A 107 -14.06 -4.74 -5.09
C SER A 107 -13.03 -4.16 -4.12
N THR A 108 -12.00 -3.47 -4.62
CA THR A 108 -11.01 -2.82 -3.75
C THR A 108 -11.61 -1.71 -2.90
N LYS A 109 -12.55 -0.93 -3.47
CA LYS A 109 -13.28 0.10 -2.73
C LYS A 109 -14.09 -0.50 -1.58
N LEU A 110 -14.85 -1.57 -1.84
CA LEU A 110 -15.63 -2.26 -0.80
C LEU A 110 -14.73 -2.82 0.31
N CYS A 111 -13.60 -3.44 -0.05
CA CYS A 111 -12.63 -3.96 0.92
C CYS A 111 -12.04 -2.84 1.80
N VAL A 112 -11.73 -1.68 1.22
CA VAL A 112 -11.24 -0.52 1.98
C VAL A 112 -12.32 0.03 2.92
N GLU A 113 -13.57 0.13 2.47
CA GLU A 113 -14.69 0.58 3.30
C GLU A 113 -14.97 -0.39 4.45
N GLU A 114 -14.92 -1.70 4.18
CA GLU A 114 -15.06 -2.77 5.17
C GLU A 114 -13.96 -2.70 6.23
N CYS A 115 -12.70 -2.44 5.85
CA CYS A 115 -11.59 -2.27 6.80
C CYS A 115 -11.65 -0.94 7.58
N TYR A 116 -12.16 0.13 6.95
CA TYR A 116 -12.19 1.46 7.56
C TYR A 116 -13.27 1.57 8.64
N SER A 117 -14.42 0.91 8.46
CA SER A 117 -15.52 0.98 9.43
C SER A 117 -15.16 0.47 10.84
N PRO A 118 -14.53 -0.70 11.06
CA PRO A 118 -14.13 -1.16 12.41
C PRO A 118 -12.98 -0.32 12.98
N LEU A 119 -12.06 0.17 12.12
CA LEU A 119 -10.99 1.04 12.57
C LEU A 119 -11.55 2.35 13.13
N LYS A 120 -12.57 2.92 12.46
CA LYS A 120 -13.24 4.13 12.93
C LYS A 120 -13.95 3.90 14.28
N VAL A 121 -14.64 2.76 14.43
CA VAL A 121 -15.33 2.40 15.69
C VAL A 121 -14.32 2.22 16.81
N THR A 122 -13.28 1.41 16.63
CA THR A 122 -12.25 1.18 17.65
C THR A 122 -11.49 2.45 18.02
N THR A 123 -11.20 3.32 17.05
CA THR A 123 -10.63 4.65 17.31
C THR A 123 -11.56 5.48 18.18
N SER A 124 -12.86 5.52 17.88
CA SER A 124 -13.83 6.26 18.71
C SER A 124 -13.97 5.70 20.13
N GLU A 125 -13.95 4.38 20.30
CA GLU A 125 -14.01 3.73 21.61
C GLU A 125 -12.75 4.02 22.44
N THR A 126 -11.56 3.98 21.83
CA THR A 126 -10.31 4.30 22.52
C THR A 126 -10.27 5.76 22.96
N ILE A 127 -10.74 6.69 22.13
CA ILE A 127 -10.87 8.11 22.50
C ILE A 127 -11.80 8.27 23.71
N ASN A 128 -12.95 7.59 23.71
CA ASN A 128 -13.88 7.65 24.84
C ASN A 128 -13.27 7.09 26.13
N LYS A 129 -12.57 5.95 26.05
CA LYS A 129 -11.86 5.34 27.20
C LYS A 129 -10.77 6.26 27.75
N ILE A 130 -10.02 6.94 26.88
CA ILE A 130 -9.01 7.93 27.29
C ILE A 130 -9.68 9.11 28.01
N SER A 131 -10.78 9.63 27.48
CA SER A 131 -11.54 10.73 28.10
C SER A 131 -12.07 10.35 29.49
N GLU A 132 -12.64 9.16 29.64
CA GLU A 132 -13.11 8.65 30.95
C GLU A 132 -11.96 8.48 31.94
N PHE A 133 -10.81 7.97 31.47
CA PHE A 133 -9.61 7.82 32.28
C PHE A 133 -9.09 9.18 32.76
N GLU A 134 -9.06 10.19 31.89
CA GLU A 134 -8.68 11.55 32.25
C GLU A 134 -9.61 12.16 33.30
N GLN A 135 -10.92 11.99 33.14
CA GLN A 135 -11.90 12.46 34.13
C GLN A 135 -11.69 11.77 35.50
N ARG A 136 -11.47 10.46 35.50
CA ARG A 136 -11.19 9.69 36.73
C ARG A 136 -9.90 10.17 37.39
N LYS A 137 -8.82 10.32 36.62
CA LYS A 137 -7.53 10.85 37.08
C LYS A 137 -7.68 12.23 37.71
N ASN A 138 -8.45 13.11 37.08
CA ASN A 138 -8.66 14.47 37.58
C ASN A 138 -9.50 14.49 38.88
N SER A 139 -10.51 13.63 38.98
CA SER A 139 -11.31 13.45 40.20
C SER A 139 -10.46 12.94 41.36
N THR A 140 -9.68 11.86 41.17
CA THR A 140 -8.81 11.31 42.22
C THR A 140 -7.73 12.31 42.63
N THR A 141 -7.13 13.01 41.66
CA THR A 141 -6.15 14.07 41.93
C THR A 141 -6.76 15.18 42.78
N SER A 142 -8.00 15.58 42.51
CA SER A 142 -8.71 16.60 43.29
C SER A 142 -8.99 16.13 44.72
N GLN A 143 -9.46 14.89 44.90
CA GLN A 143 -9.69 14.29 46.21
C GLN A 143 -8.41 14.18 47.04
N VAL A 144 -7.29 13.78 46.43
CA VAL A 144 -5.98 13.72 47.11
C VAL A 144 -5.52 15.11 47.52
N LYS A 145 -5.64 16.11 46.64
CA LYS A 145 -5.33 17.51 46.97
C LYS A 145 -6.16 18.03 48.15
N GLU A 146 -7.44 17.69 48.19
CA GLU A 146 -8.33 18.07 49.30
C GLU A 146 -7.92 17.39 50.61
N LYS A 147 -7.63 16.09 50.60
CA LYS A 147 -7.14 15.37 51.78
C LYS A 147 -5.83 15.95 52.32
N ILE A 148 -4.89 16.29 51.45
CA ILE A 148 -3.62 16.93 51.84
C ILE A 148 -3.89 18.28 52.51
N ARG A 149 -4.78 19.11 51.96
CA ARG A 149 -5.16 20.39 52.57
C ARG A 149 -5.81 20.20 53.94
N ASN A 150 -6.69 19.21 54.08
CA ASN A 150 -7.35 18.92 55.36
C ASN A 150 -6.37 18.44 56.43
N ILE A 151 -5.40 17.60 56.06
CA ILE A 151 -4.32 17.17 56.97
C ILE A 151 -3.48 18.38 57.38
N TYR A 152 -3.10 19.23 56.42
CA TYR A 152 -2.33 20.44 56.71
C TYR A 152 -3.07 21.35 57.70
N PHE A 153 -4.35 21.66 57.44
CA PHE A 153 -5.16 22.49 58.32
C PHE A 153 -5.33 21.87 59.72
N SER A 154 -5.56 20.55 59.79
CA SER A 154 -5.64 19.83 61.08
C SER A 154 -4.33 19.91 61.85
N SER A 155 -3.19 19.76 61.17
CA SER A 155 -1.87 19.87 61.79
C SER A 155 -1.56 21.29 62.28
N GLU A 156 -1.92 22.30 61.49
CA GLU A 156 -1.77 23.71 61.85
C GLU A 156 -2.62 24.06 63.06
N LYS A 157 -3.88 23.58 63.09
CA LYS A 157 -4.77 23.74 64.24
C LYS A 157 -4.21 23.09 65.50
N LEU A 158 -3.72 21.86 65.41
CA LEU A 158 -3.11 21.15 66.55
C LEU A 158 -1.91 21.94 67.11
N VAL A 159 -1.05 22.45 66.23
CA VAL A 159 0.11 23.25 66.65
C VAL A 159 -0.29 24.59 67.26
N ALA A 160 -1.22 25.31 66.63
CA ALA A 160 -1.61 26.66 67.06
C ALA A 160 -2.52 26.66 68.30
N GLU A 161 -3.48 25.74 68.39
CA GLU A 161 -4.51 25.73 69.44
C GLU A 161 -4.18 24.76 70.58
N ASP A 162 -3.79 23.52 70.26
CA ASP A 162 -3.69 22.44 71.25
C ASP A 162 -2.32 22.44 71.96
N LEU A 163 -1.22 22.65 71.22
CA LEU A 163 0.13 22.65 71.80
C LEU A 163 0.47 23.91 72.60
N VAL A 164 -0.03 25.08 72.18
CA VAL A 164 0.23 26.35 72.90
C VAL A 164 -0.53 26.40 74.25
N LYS A 165 -1.64 25.66 74.37
CA LYS A 165 -2.44 25.54 75.60
C LYS A 165 -2.11 24.27 76.39
N ASP A 166 -0.83 23.94 76.57
CA ASP A 166 -0.44 23.04 77.66
C ASP A 166 -0.53 23.78 79.01
N ILE A 167 -1.73 24.28 79.31
CA ILE A 167 -2.08 24.79 80.63
C ILE A 167 -2.31 23.52 81.47
N PRO A 168 -1.55 23.30 82.56
CA PRO A 168 -1.76 22.14 83.43
C PRO A 168 -3.18 22.22 83.99
N THR A 169 -4.12 21.53 83.35
CA THR A 169 -5.55 21.58 83.66
C THR A 169 -5.90 20.93 85.00
N GLY A 170 -4.90 20.49 85.77
CA GLY A 170 -5.08 19.67 86.97
C GLY A 170 -5.70 18.28 86.69
N LYS A 171 -6.10 18.01 85.44
CA LYS A 171 -6.58 16.70 84.97
C LYS A 171 -5.44 15.75 84.62
N THR A 172 -4.24 16.28 84.38
CA THR A 172 -3.03 15.46 84.38
C THR A 172 -2.98 14.75 85.71
N PRO A 173 -3.18 13.41 85.76
CA PRO A 173 -3.25 12.71 87.03
C PRO A 173 -2.00 13.05 87.80
N GLN A 174 -2.16 13.61 89.01
CA GLN A 174 -1.03 13.89 89.88
C GLN A 174 -0.20 12.62 89.93
N ARG A 175 1.10 12.75 89.66
CA ARG A 175 2.03 11.63 89.55
C ARG A 175 1.91 10.77 90.81
N LYS A 176 1.10 9.71 90.73
CA LYS A 176 0.90 8.80 91.85
C LYS A 176 2.19 8.03 91.99
N THR A 177 2.88 8.23 93.09
CA THR A 177 3.98 7.35 93.47
C THR A 177 3.35 6.01 93.83
N PHE A 178 3.17 5.15 92.83
CA PHE A 178 2.85 3.76 93.08
C PHE A 178 4.06 3.15 93.77
N VAL A 179 3.96 3.03 95.09
CA VAL A 179 4.89 2.20 95.87
C VAL A 179 4.48 0.78 95.58
N TYR A 180 5.12 0.17 94.58
CA TYR A 180 4.96 -1.25 94.33
C TYR A 180 5.40 -2.02 95.59
N PRO A 181 4.64 -3.03 96.04
CA PRO A 181 5.07 -3.90 97.12
C PRO A 181 6.46 -4.44 96.79
N ARG A 182 7.45 -4.10 97.63
CA ARG A 182 8.81 -4.66 97.49
C ARG A 182 8.84 -6.13 97.92
N ASP A 183 7.89 -6.51 98.75
CA ASP A 183 7.67 -7.88 99.17
C ASP A 183 6.77 -8.55 98.14
N LEU A 184 7.40 -9.25 97.20
CA LEU A 184 6.69 -10.25 96.42
C LEU A 184 6.23 -11.32 97.42
N VAL A 185 4.91 -11.47 97.58
CA VAL A 185 4.36 -12.61 98.33
C VAL A 185 4.95 -13.86 97.70
N ALA A 186 5.73 -14.61 98.48
CA ALA A 186 6.37 -15.82 97.99
C ALA A 186 5.30 -16.70 97.38
N THR A 187 5.35 -16.86 96.06
CA THR A 187 4.52 -17.85 95.40
C THR A 187 4.90 -19.21 95.96
N SER A 188 3.93 -20.12 95.98
CA SER A 188 4.23 -21.54 96.21
C SER A 188 5.46 -21.96 95.38
N PRO A 189 6.34 -22.84 95.91
CA PRO A 189 7.45 -23.37 95.15
C PRO A 189 7.00 -23.85 93.76
N LEU A 190 7.82 -23.60 92.74
CA LEU A 190 7.49 -23.86 91.33
C LEU A 190 6.96 -25.27 91.12
N ASP A 191 7.57 -26.28 91.77
CA ASP A 191 7.15 -27.68 91.67
C ASP A 191 5.70 -27.89 92.08
N ARG A 192 5.25 -27.20 93.12
CA ARG A 192 3.89 -27.32 93.64
C ARG A 192 2.88 -26.57 92.76
N VAL A 193 3.31 -25.50 92.09
CA VAL A 193 2.50 -24.82 91.06
C VAL A 193 2.37 -25.72 89.83
N LEU A 194 3.47 -26.31 89.36
CA LEU A 194 3.49 -27.25 88.24
C LEU A 194 2.67 -28.51 88.53
N GLN A 195 2.77 -29.04 89.76
CA GLN A 195 1.97 -30.18 90.19
C GLN A 195 0.48 -29.86 90.17
N ARG A 196 0.07 -28.72 90.75
CA ARG A 196 -1.34 -28.27 90.69
C ARG A 196 -1.82 -28.11 89.25
N PHE A 197 -1.02 -27.47 88.40
CA PHE A 197 -1.37 -27.28 87.00
C PHE A 197 -1.52 -28.61 86.26
N ARG A 198 -0.57 -29.54 86.43
CA ARG A 198 -0.63 -30.88 85.82
C ARG A 198 -1.81 -31.70 86.34
N SER A 199 -2.07 -31.67 87.65
CA SER A 199 -3.21 -32.37 88.25
C SER A 199 -4.55 -31.80 87.77
N GLN A 200 -4.66 -30.47 87.66
CA GLN A 200 -5.85 -29.83 87.13
C GLN A 200 -6.05 -30.16 85.65
N ARG A 201 -4.98 -30.11 84.84
CA ARG A 201 -5.05 -30.53 83.44
C ARG A 201 -5.46 -31.99 83.30
N ALA A 202 -4.94 -32.89 84.15
CA ALA A 202 -5.31 -34.30 84.14
C ALA A 202 -6.80 -34.51 84.45
N MET A 203 -7.34 -33.79 85.45
CA MET A 203 -8.77 -33.80 85.78
C MET A 203 -9.63 -33.26 84.64
N ASP A 204 -9.20 -32.17 84.00
CA ASP A 204 -9.91 -31.57 82.87
C ASP A 204 -9.85 -32.48 81.62
N THR A 205 -8.72 -33.18 81.39
CA THR A 205 -8.58 -34.09 80.26
C THR A 205 -9.33 -35.40 80.47
N ASP A 206 -9.38 -35.96 81.69
CA ASP A 206 -10.15 -37.17 81.97
C ASP A 206 -11.66 -36.96 81.77
N LEU A 207 -12.15 -35.71 81.89
CA LEU A 207 -13.52 -35.35 81.56
C LEU A 207 -13.75 -35.14 80.05
N ALA A 208 -12.70 -34.92 79.25
CA ALA A 208 -12.79 -34.51 77.85
C ALA A 208 -12.56 -35.64 76.82
N VAL A 209 -12.31 -36.89 77.22
CA VAL A 209 -12.00 -38.01 76.30
C VAL A 209 -13.23 -38.58 75.55
N HIS A 210 -14.45 -38.11 75.82
CA HIS A 210 -15.67 -38.64 75.16
C HIS A 210 -16.38 -37.64 74.24
N LEU A 211 -15.63 -36.92 73.39
CA LEU A 211 -16.22 -36.23 72.23
C LEU A 211 -15.97 -37.06 70.96
N PRO A 212 -17.03 -37.57 70.30
CA PRO A 212 -16.88 -38.27 69.03
C PRO A 212 -16.38 -37.25 67.98
N LEU A 213 -15.19 -37.49 67.45
CA LEU A 213 -14.66 -36.75 66.32
C LEU A 213 -15.46 -37.16 65.07
N GLU A 214 -16.42 -36.33 64.66
CA GLU A 214 -17.07 -36.49 63.36
C GLU A 214 -16.06 -36.14 62.25
N ASN A 215 -15.67 -37.18 61.51
CA ASN A 215 -14.89 -37.09 60.28
C ASN A 215 -15.77 -36.48 59.17
N SER A 216 -15.81 -35.15 59.07
CA SER A 216 -16.16 -34.49 57.80
C SER A 216 -15.47 -33.13 57.69
N PHE A 217 -14.20 -33.13 57.28
CA PHE A 217 -13.59 -31.94 56.70
C PHE A 217 -13.04 -32.31 55.33
N ASN A 218 -13.88 -32.01 54.34
CA ASN A 218 -13.63 -32.21 52.92
C ASN A 218 -12.70 -31.06 52.47
N GLU A 219 -11.41 -31.34 52.34
CA GLU A 219 -10.45 -30.42 51.71
C GLU A 219 -10.70 -30.40 50.20
N SER A 220 -11.36 -29.35 49.70
CA SER A 220 -11.14 -28.85 48.35
C SER A 220 -11.69 -27.45 48.24
N GLU A 221 -10.81 -26.58 47.76
CA GLU A 221 -11.08 -25.30 47.10
C GLU A 221 -10.75 -24.02 47.90
N GLU A 222 -9.90 -23.23 47.22
CA GLU A 222 -9.88 -21.77 47.24
C GLU A 222 -9.44 -21.06 48.52
N SER A 223 -8.19 -20.59 48.53
CA SER A 223 -7.91 -19.25 47.98
C SER A 223 -6.48 -18.80 48.25
N LYS A 224 -5.82 -18.51 47.14
CA LYS A 224 -4.51 -17.91 47.01
C LYS A 224 -4.65 -16.40 47.22
N VAL A 225 -4.32 -15.87 48.40
CA VAL A 225 -4.09 -14.42 48.58
C VAL A 225 -2.85 -14.19 49.42
N THR A 226 -1.88 -13.60 48.74
CA THR A 226 -0.59 -13.10 49.18
C THR A 226 -0.71 -11.85 50.07
N THR A 227 -0.04 -11.93 51.22
CA THR A 227 0.73 -10.91 52.00
C THR A 227 0.53 -9.41 51.73
N PRO A 228 0.55 -8.58 52.79
CA PRO A 228 1.84 -8.00 53.19
C PRO A 228 2.11 -7.91 54.73
N GLU A 229 3.39 -8.10 55.06
CA GLU A 229 4.21 -7.44 56.08
C GLU A 229 3.83 -7.48 57.58
N GLY A 230 4.56 -8.35 58.31
CA GLY A 230 5.09 -8.10 59.66
C GLY A 230 6.53 -8.68 59.67
N ILE A 231 7.59 -7.89 59.80
CA ILE A 231 8.16 -7.30 61.02
C ILE A 231 8.48 -8.36 62.10
N GLY A 232 9.80 -8.49 62.34
CA GLY A 232 10.42 -9.07 63.53
C GLY A 232 10.80 -10.54 63.35
N SER A 233 11.93 -11.02 63.82
CA SER A 233 13.03 -10.44 64.59
C SER A 233 13.96 -11.64 64.75
N GLU A 234 15.25 -11.53 64.45
CA GLU A 234 16.19 -12.40 65.16
C GLU A 234 17.54 -11.72 65.36
N VAL A 235 17.82 -11.58 66.64
CA VAL A 235 19.01 -11.02 67.26
C VAL A 235 20.12 -12.05 67.10
N ASN A 236 21.28 -11.64 66.58
CA ASN A 236 22.52 -12.26 67.03
C ASN A 236 23.66 -11.25 67.11
N SER A 237 24.26 -11.19 68.29
CA SER A 237 25.29 -10.26 68.71
C SER A 237 26.69 -10.85 68.48
N HIS A 238 27.64 -9.95 68.26
CA HIS A 238 29.10 -10.11 68.26
C HIS A 238 29.77 -10.47 66.93
N ASN A 239 30.35 -9.46 66.26
CA ASN A 239 31.78 -9.18 66.41
C ASN A 239 32.18 -7.89 65.69
N ALA A 240 32.98 -7.08 66.37
CA ALA A 240 33.66 -5.93 65.79
C ALA A 240 34.76 -6.41 64.85
N SER A 241 34.78 -5.89 63.62
CA SER A 241 36.02 -5.73 62.86
C SER A 241 35.87 -4.55 61.89
N PHE A 242 36.79 -3.62 62.05
CA PHE A 242 37.18 -2.56 61.14
C PHE A 242 37.46 -3.09 59.72
N THR A 243 36.97 -2.38 58.70
CA THR A 243 37.58 -2.02 57.39
C THR A 243 36.53 -1.14 56.68
N SER A 244 36.65 0.18 56.67
CA SER A 244 37.30 1.00 55.63
C SER A 244 37.04 0.54 54.19
N ASP A 245 36.67 1.53 53.36
CA ASP A 245 36.69 1.53 51.88
C ASP A 245 35.49 0.78 51.25
N ASP A 246 34.65 1.31 50.35
CA ASP A 246 34.74 2.39 49.38
C ASP A 246 33.36 3.04 49.13
N TYR A 247 33.36 4.34 48.93
CA TYR A 247 32.24 5.14 48.43
C TYR A 247 32.48 5.39 46.93
N ASP A 248 31.83 4.59 46.09
CA ASP A 248 31.76 4.80 44.65
C ASP A 248 30.27 5.08 44.33
N SER A 249 29.88 6.35 44.25
CA SER A 249 29.93 7.19 43.06
C SER A 249 28.59 7.18 42.32
N THR A 250 27.87 8.28 42.53
CA THR A 250 27.21 9.11 41.50
C THR A 250 26.77 8.44 40.20
N GLY A 251 25.45 8.38 40.00
CA GLY A 251 24.84 8.03 38.72
C GLY A 251 23.34 8.32 38.68
N CYS A 252 22.91 9.52 39.07
CA CYS A 252 21.55 10.00 38.87
C CYS A 252 21.42 10.65 37.48
N GLU A 253 21.09 9.86 36.45
CA GLU A 253 20.62 10.40 35.17
C GLU A 253 19.09 10.57 35.23
N THR A 254 18.68 11.79 35.58
CA THR A 254 17.33 12.30 35.37
C THR A 254 17.19 12.85 33.96
N ASP A 255 16.75 12.02 33.01
CA ASP A 255 16.32 12.50 31.70
C ASP A 255 14.91 13.07 31.78
N SER A 256 14.85 14.37 32.10
CA SER A 256 13.66 15.20 31.95
C SER A 256 13.58 15.69 30.50
N ASN A 257 12.92 14.92 29.63
CA ASN A 257 12.48 15.42 28.32
C ASN A 257 11.02 15.85 28.41
N ALA A 258 10.80 17.09 28.83
CA ALA A 258 9.53 17.78 28.77
C ALA A 258 9.65 19.05 27.91
N SER A 259 8.76 19.15 26.92
CA SER A 259 8.20 20.38 26.36
C SER A 259 9.12 21.34 25.59
N SER A 260 8.90 21.40 24.27
CA SER A 260 8.94 22.68 23.55
C SER A 260 7.79 22.75 22.55
N VAL A 261 6.67 23.32 23.01
CA VAL A 261 5.54 23.77 22.19
C VAL A 261 5.41 25.28 22.43
N SER A 262 5.73 26.07 21.42
CA SER A 262 5.43 27.49 21.23
C SER A 262 5.84 27.82 19.80
N ASP A 263 5.25 28.72 19.04
CA ASP A 263 4.06 29.53 19.21
C ASP A 263 3.66 30.00 17.81
N ILE A 264 2.38 30.31 17.69
CA ILE A 264 1.73 30.93 16.54
C ILE A 264 2.34 32.32 16.27
N SER A 265 2.73 32.60 15.02
CA SER A 265 2.84 33.97 14.51
C SER A 265 2.14 34.10 13.16
N GLU A 266 0.88 34.53 13.21
CA GLU A 266 0.21 35.24 12.12
C GLU A 266 0.77 36.67 11.96
N ASN A 267 0.55 37.23 10.78
CA ASN A 267 0.76 38.62 10.32
C ASN A 267 2.13 39.03 9.79
N GLY A 268 2.20 39.13 8.45
CA GLY A 268 3.24 39.88 7.75
C GLY A 268 3.10 39.85 6.23
N LYS A 269 2.14 40.59 5.69
CA LYS A 269 2.03 40.93 4.26
C LYS A 269 3.38 41.49 3.77
N ASN A 270 3.87 41.05 2.60
CA ASN A 270 4.39 41.88 1.49
C ASN A 270 5.47 41.18 0.63
N LYS A 271 5.36 41.42 -0.68
CA LYS A 271 6.37 41.33 -1.77
C LYS A 271 6.48 40.02 -2.56
N GLU A 272 5.49 39.86 -3.44
CA GLU A 272 5.65 40.00 -4.91
C GLU A 272 7.09 40.12 -5.46
N ASN A 273 7.33 39.42 -6.57
CA ASN A 273 8.51 39.43 -7.47
C ASN A 273 9.72 38.56 -7.10
N ARG A 274 9.74 37.32 -7.61
CA ARG A 274 10.96 36.83 -8.26
C ARG A 274 10.68 36.03 -9.52
N ARG A 275 11.12 36.64 -10.62
CA ARG A 275 10.97 36.23 -12.01
C ARG A 275 11.57 34.85 -12.30
N VAL A 276 10.84 34.15 -13.16
CA VAL A 276 11.25 33.10 -14.09
C VAL A 276 12.73 33.17 -14.50
N LYS A 277 13.44 32.05 -14.34
CA LYS A 277 14.51 31.65 -15.27
C LYS A 277 14.34 30.18 -15.65
N LYS A 278 13.77 29.97 -16.84
CA LYS A 278 13.92 28.73 -17.61
C LYS A 278 15.40 28.63 -18.01
N SER A 279 16.07 27.55 -17.64
CA SER A 279 17.39 27.19 -18.14
C SER A 279 17.32 25.78 -18.72
N SER A 280 17.09 25.74 -20.03
CA SER A 280 17.27 24.56 -20.87
C SER A 280 18.76 24.28 -21.06
N ARG A 281 19.29 23.28 -20.35
CA ARG A 281 20.53 22.58 -20.77
C ARG A 281 20.42 21.09 -20.47
N LEU A 282 20.22 20.33 -21.54
CA LEU A 282 20.44 18.89 -21.61
C LEU A 282 21.84 18.53 -21.08
N PRO A 283 21.99 17.61 -20.11
CA PRO A 283 23.27 16.98 -19.86
C PRO A 283 23.50 15.82 -20.84
N LYS A 284 24.58 15.96 -21.61
CA LYS A 284 25.17 14.91 -22.43
C LYS A 284 25.80 13.83 -21.54
N LYS A 285 25.69 12.58 -22.01
CA LYS A 285 26.50 11.38 -21.66
C LYS A 285 26.12 10.63 -20.37
N LEU A 286 25.48 9.47 -20.61
CA LEU A 286 25.35 8.34 -19.70
C LEU A 286 26.75 7.81 -19.28
N PRO A 287 27.04 7.67 -17.98
CA PRO A 287 28.17 6.87 -17.52
C PRO A 287 27.85 5.38 -17.63
N LYS A 288 28.81 4.60 -18.16
CA LYS A 288 28.76 3.14 -18.25
C LYS A 288 28.59 2.55 -16.84
N PHE A 289 27.47 1.86 -16.61
CA PHE A 289 27.22 1.12 -15.38
C PHE A 289 28.19 -0.07 -15.31
N LYS A 290 29.23 0.04 -14.48
CA LYS A 290 30.07 -1.09 -14.06
C LYS A 290 29.21 -2.02 -13.19
N GLY A 291 29.38 -3.32 -13.41
CA GLY A 291 28.59 -4.37 -12.79
C GLY A 291 28.51 -4.24 -11.26
N PHE A 292 27.27 -4.27 -10.77
CA PHE A 292 27.01 -4.52 -9.36
C PHE A 292 27.30 -5.99 -9.07
N ALA A 293 28.38 -6.22 -8.33
CA ALA A 293 28.64 -7.48 -7.67
C ALA A 293 27.44 -7.81 -6.77
N LYS A 294 26.90 -9.02 -6.95
CA LYS A 294 25.86 -9.58 -6.08
C LYS A 294 26.42 -9.71 -4.66
N PRO A 295 25.75 -9.24 -3.60
CA PRO A 295 26.15 -9.58 -2.25
C PRO A 295 25.90 -11.07 -2.02
N ALA A 296 26.96 -11.81 -1.70
CA ALA A 296 26.89 -13.20 -1.27
C ALA A 296 26.21 -13.26 0.10
N LEU A 297 24.94 -13.64 0.13
CA LEU A 297 24.26 -14.01 1.37
C LEU A 297 24.64 -15.46 1.73
N PRO A 298 25.00 -15.76 2.99
CA PRO A 298 25.23 -17.12 3.43
C PRO A 298 23.93 -17.92 3.39
N ALA A 299 23.96 -19.06 2.70
CA ALA A 299 22.87 -20.01 2.63
C ALA A 299 22.43 -20.41 4.05
N ARG A 300 21.22 -20.02 4.45
CA ARG A 300 20.55 -20.57 5.63
C ARG A 300 20.24 -22.03 5.35
N LYS A 301 20.78 -22.92 6.17
CA LYS A 301 20.49 -24.35 6.18
C LYS A 301 18.99 -24.57 6.45
N PRO A 302 18.32 -25.54 5.79
CA PRO A 302 16.95 -25.89 6.13
C PRO A 302 16.89 -26.51 7.54
N LEU A 303 15.89 -26.08 8.32
CA LEU A 303 15.52 -26.74 9.58
C LEU A 303 14.88 -28.09 9.25
N LEU A 304 15.62 -29.17 9.52
CA LEU A 304 15.06 -30.52 9.62
C LEU A 304 14.13 -30.56 10.84
N SER A 305 12.82 -30.52 10.61
CA SER A 305 11.84 -30.97 11.60
C SER A 305 11.62 -32.47 11.42
N THR A 306 12.36 -33.27 12.18
CA THR A 306 12.01 -34.68 12.42
C THR A 306 10.88 -34.72 13.43
N ASN A 307 9.63 -34.83 12.95
CA ASN A 307 8.56 -35.36 13.80
C ASN A 307 8.80 -36.87 13.89
N SER A 308 9.25 -37.32 15.05
CA SER A 308 9.21 -38.72 15.43
C SER A 308 7.76 -39.10 15.71
N ASP A 309 7.18 -39.89 14.80
CA ASP A 309 5.98 -40.67 15.06
C ASP A 309 6.26 -41.62 16.22
N LEU A 310 5.63 -41.34 17.36
CA LEU A 310 5.53 -42.27 18.48
C LEU A 310 4.37 -43.21 18.18
N ASP A 311 4.72 -44.33 17.54
CA ASP A 311 4.01 -45.59 17.72
C ASP A 311 4.18 -46.04 19.18
N SER A 312 3.06 -46.18 19.89
CA SER A 312 2.94 -47.23 20.90
C SER A 312 1.49 -47.66 21.02
N SER A 313 1.22 -48.77 20.35
CA SER A 313 0.16 -49.72 20.61
C SER A 313 0.17 -50.22 22.06
N THR A 314 -0.94 -50.88 22.45
CA THR A 314 -1.13 -51.81 23.60
C THR A 314 -1.14 -51.12 24.98
N ILE A 315 -2.26 -51.08 25.71
CA ILE A 315 -3.11 -52.18 26.22
C ILE A 315 -4.61 -51.82 26.13
#